data_AF-A0A662VDY4-F1
#
_entry.id   AF-A0A662VDY4-F1
#
_cell.length_a   1.000
_cell.length_b   1.000
_cell.length_c   1.000
_cell.angle_alpha   90.00
_cell.angle_beta   90.00
_cell.angle_gamma   90.00
#
_symmetry.space_group_name_H-M   'P 1'
#
loop_
_entity.id
_entity.type
_entity.pdbx_description
1 polymer ?
#
loop_
_entity_poly.entity_id
_entity_poly.type
_entity_poly.pdbx_seq_one_letter_code
_entity_poly.pdbx_strand_id
1 'polypeptide(L)'
;MVITRERDASRIVSSIARWIAGLKPAFGSKFYFEKYGVSKCIKSKLSSFKGRKFCPFCNKEFKRISSFIAHLIRVHTKDIENLVIKCNNEICREKRVSSRRTISITLKSAIKKAL
;
A
#
# COMPACT_ATOMS: atom_id res chain seq x y z
N MET A 1 3.49 13.35 2.85
CA MET A 1 2.02 13.48 2.99
C MET A 1 1.57 12.43 3.98
N VAL A 2 1.61 12.77 5.27
CA VAL A 2 1.05 11.96 6.35
C VAL A 2 -0.47 12.00 6.17
N ILE A 3 -1.17 10.90 6.42
CA ILE A 3 -2.65 10.90 6.45
C ILE A 3 -3.03 11.78 7.64
N THR A 4 -3.32 13.06 7.41
CA THR A 4 -3.36 14.09 8.47
C THR A 4 -4.72 14.26 9.13
N ARG A 5 -5.72 13.42 8.85
CA ARG A 5 -7.04 13.51 9.49
C ARG A 5 -7.53 12.12 9.88
N GLU A 6 -7.88 11.96 11.16
CA GLU A 6 -8.48 10.75 11.73
C GLU A 6 -9.68 10.24 10.90
N ARG A 7 -10.46 11.16 10.33
CA ARG A 7 -11.57 10.89 9.41
C ARG A 7 -11.17 10.18 8.10
N ASP A 8 -9.95 10.41 7.60
CA ASP A 8 -9.46 9.74 6.39
C ASP A 8 -8.99 8.31 6.70
N ALA A 9 -8.50 8.06 7.91
CA ALA A 9 -8.05 6.74 8.34
C ALA A 9 -9.20 5.72 8.28
N SER A 10 -10.37 6.04 8.85
CA SER A 10 -11.53 5.14 8.81
C SER A 10 -12.02 4.85 7.38
N ARG A 11 -11.94 5.82 6.46
CA ARG A 11 -12.29 5.65 5.05
C ARG A 11 -11.29 4.76 4.32
N ILE A 12 -10.01 4.93 4.59
CA ILE A 12 -8.95 4.08 4.05
C ILE A 12 -9.13 2.65 4.53
N VAL A 13 -9.31 2.44 5.84
CA VAL A 13 -9.54 1.12 6.45
C VAL A 13 -10.75 0.43 5.83
N SER A 14 -11.90 1.12 5.77
CA SER A 14 -13.13 0.58 5.17
C SER A 14 -12.95 0.24 3.68
N SER A 15 -12.22 1.09 2.96
CA SER A 15 -11.94 0.87 1.54
C SER A 15 -10.99 -0.31 1.30
N ILE A 16 -9.99 -0.51 2.16
CA ILE A 16 -9.07 -1.66 2.09
C ILE A 16 -9.81 -2.94 2.47
N ALA A 17 -10.60 -2.93 3.55
CA ALA A 17 -11.40 -4.08 3.97
C ALA A 17 -12.34 -4.55 2.86
N ARG A 18 -13.02 -3.61 2.18
CA ARG A 18 -13.89 -3.90 1.04
C ARG A 18 -13.13 -4.51 -0.15
N TRP A 19 -11.94 -4.00 -0.43
CA TRP A 19 -11.08 -4.50 -1.51
C TRP A 19 -10.55 -5.91 -1.21
N ILE A 20 -10.06 -6.18 0.01
CA ILE A 20 -9.61 -7.52 0.42
C ILE A 20 -10.77 -8.51 0.32
N ALA A 21 -11.98 -8.09 0.72
CA ALA A 21 -13.20 -8.89 0.59
C ALA A 21 -13.63 -9.16 -0.87
N GLY A 22 -12.92 -8.63 -1.86
CA GLY A 22 -13.22 -8.83 -3.29
C GLY A 22 -14.45 -8.08 -3.79
N LEU A 23 -14.99 -7.14 -3.00
CA LEU A 23 -16.16 -6.35 -3.38
C LEU A 23 -15.75 -5.14 -4.23
N LYS A 24 -16.68 -4.65 -5.06
CA LYS A 24 -16.52 -3.38 -5.79
C LYS A 24 -16.42 -2.18 -4.82
N PRO A 25 -15.83 -1.04 -5.26
CA PRO A 25 -15.82 0.19 -4.48
C PRO A 25 -17.23 0.58 -4.00
N ALA A 26 -17.31 1.19 -2.81
CA ALA A 26 -18.58 1.66 -2.25
C ALA A 26 -19.19 2.80 -3.08
N PHE A 27 -18.33 3.67 -3.60
CA PHE A 27 -18.70 4.86 -4.36
C PHE A 27 -17.69 5.05 -5.49
N GLY A 28 -18.20 5.39 -6.68
CA GLY A 28 -17.37 5.64 -7.86
C GLY A 28 -16.67 4.40 -8.43
N SER A 29 -15.69 4.64 -9.30
CA SER A 29 -14.96 3.59 -10.05
C SER A 29 -13.67 3.10 -9.37
N LYS A 30 -13.19 3.82 -8.35
CA LYS A 30 -11.91 3.54 -7.67
C LYS A 30 -12.09 3.45 -6.16
N PHE A 31 -11.26 2.64 -5.52
CA PHE A 31 -11.21 2.55 -4.06
C PHE A 31 -10.61 3.82 -3.46
N TYR A 32 -11.04 4.20 -2.25
CA TYR A 32 -10.58 5.43 -1.59
C TYR A 32 -9.07 5.44 -1.40
N PHE A 33 -8.48 4.30 -1.02
CA PHE A 33 -7.04 4.18 -0.81
C PHE A 33 -6.22 4.30 -2.11
N GLU A 34 -6.86 4.16 -3.29
CA GLU A 34 -6.18 4.31 -4.60
C GLU A 34 -5.86 5.76 -4.94
N LYS A 35 -6.44 6.72 -4.21
CA LYS A 35 -6.08 8.14 -4.32
C LYS A 35 -4.67 8.42 -3.77
N TYR A 36 -4.12 7.50 -2.99
CA TYR A 36 -2.81 7.64 -2.36
C TYR A 36 -1.76 6.82 -3.09
N GLY A 37 -0.51 7.31 -3.08
CA GLY A 37 0.62 6.65 -3.71
C GLY A 37 0.94 5.25 -3.15
N VAL A 38 0.36 4.86 -2.01
CA VAL A 38 0.55 3.57 -1.34
C VAL A 38 -0.19 2.39 -1.99
N SER A 39 -1.09 2.65 -2.94
CA SER A 39 -1.98 1.63 -3.53
C SER A 39 -1.23 0.41 -4.06
N LYS A 40 -0.14 0.62 -4.81
CA LYS A 40 0.63 -0.49 -5.41
C LYS A 40 1.24 -1.40 -4.34
N CYS A 41 1.81 -0.82 -3.28
CA CYS A 41 2.38 -1.57 -2.16
C CYS A 41 1.31 -2.33 -1.35
N ILE A 42 0.16 -1.72 -1.09
CA ILE A 42 -0.94 -2.37 -0.37
C ILE A 42 -1.45 -3.56 -1.18
N LYS A 43 -1.68 -3.35 -2.48
CA LYS A 43 -2.15 -4.40 -3.38
C LYS A 43 -1.16 -5.57 -3.47
N SER A 44 0.14 -5.32 -3.53
CA SER A 44 1.14 -6.39 -3.60
C SER A 44 1.18 -7.23 -2.32
N LYS A 45 1.04 -6.59 -1.15
CA LYS A 45 1.07 -7.30 0.14
C LYS A 45 -0.21 -8.09 0.44
N LEU A 46 -1.35 -7.64 -0.10
CA LEU A 46 -2.67 -8.21 0.24
C LEU A 46 -3.35 -8.94 -0.92
N SER A 47 -2.74 -9.00 -2.12
CA SER A 47 -3.31 -9.66 -3.30
C SER A 47 -3.68 -11.12 -3.06
N SER A 48 -2.84 -11.87 -2.33
CA SER A 48 -3.07 -13.28 -2.01
C SER A 48 -4.34 -13.54 -1.20
N PHE A 49 -4.82 -12.52 -0.48
CA PHE A 49 -6.02 -12.59 0.36
C PHE A 49 -7.27 -12.07 -0.34
N LYS A 50 -7.12 -11.44 -1.51
CA LYS A 50 -8.23 -10.81 -2.22
C LYS A 50 -9.30 -11.84 -2.61
N GLY A 51 -10.55 -11.56 -2.22
CA GLY A 51 -11.70 -12.43 -2.46
C GLY A 51 -11.77 -13.65 -1.51
N ARG A 52 -10.75 -13.86 -0.69
CA ARG A 52 -10.77 -14.90 0.36
C ARG A 52 -11.38 -14.30 1.61
N LYS A 53 -12.27 -15.04 2.28
CA LYS A 53 -12.86 -14.64 3.56
C LYS A 53 -11.91 -14.96 4.73
N PHE A 54 -10.62 -14.71 4.52
CA PHE A 54 -9.53 -15.07 5.41
C PHE A 54 -8.79 -13.81 5.84
N CYS A 55 -8.60 -13.65 7.15
CA CYS A 55 -7.95 -12.46 7.69
C CYS A 55 -6.42 -12.54 7.55
N PRO A 56 -5.77 -11.56 6.91
CA PRO A 56 -4.31 -11.52 6.75
C PRO A 56 -3.55 -11.16 8.03
N PHE A 57 -4.25 -10.75 9.10
CA PHE A 57 -3.63 -10.28 10.35
C PHE A 57 -3.70 -11.31 11.47
N CYS A 58 -4.79 -12.08 11.55
CA CYS A 58 -5.00 -13.09 12.60
C CYS A 58 -5.32 -14.49 12.08
N ASN A 59 -5.26 -14.69 10.75
CA ASN A 59 -5.51 -15.98 10.09
C ASN A 59 -6.90 -16.59 10.36
N LYS A 60 -7.87 -15.79 10.81
CA LYS A 60 -9.25 -16.24 11.03
C LYS A 60 -10.02 -16.31 9.71
N GLU A 61 -10.74 -17.41 9.51
CA GLU A 61 -11.65 -17.61 8.38
C GLU A 61 -13.10 -17.29 8.74
N PHE A 62 -13.86 -16.78 7.77
CA PHE A 62 -15.25 -16.36 7.94
C PHE A 62 -16.17 -16.97 6.89
N LYS A 63 -17.35 -17.45 7.32
CA LYS A 63 -18.37 -17.97 6.40
C LYS A 63 -19.04 -16.86 5.55
N ARG A 64 -19.22 -15.66 6.13
CA ARG A 64 -19.93 -14.53 5.51
C ARG A 64 -18.98 -13.35 5.26
N ILE A 65 -19.16 -12.68 4.11
CA ILE A 65 -18.36 -11.50 3.72
C ILE A 65 -18.60 -10.32 4.66
N SER A 66 -19.84 -10.09 5.08
CA SER A 66 -20.18 -9.01 6.00
C SER A 66 -19.48 -9.15 7.35
N SER A 67 -19.44 -10.37 7.91
CA SER A 67 -18.71 -10.67 9.15
C SER A 67 -17.21 -10.45 8.99
N PHE A 68 -16.64 -10.83 7.84
CA PHE A 68 -15.23 -10.61 7.53
C PHE A 68 -14.87 -9.11 7.46
N ILE A 69 -15.66 -8.31 6.74
CA ILE A 69 -15.46 -6.86 6.64
C ILE A 69 -15.59 -6.20 8.02
N ALA A 70 -16.63 -6.54 8.78
CA ALA A 70 -16.84 -6.00 10.12
C ALA A 70 -15.67 -6.36 11.06
N HIS A 71 -15.13 -7.58 10.94
CA HIS A 71 -13.95 -8.00 11.68
C HIS A 71 -12.72 -7.14 11.34
N LEU A 72 -12.41 -6.94 10.05
CA LEU A 72 -11.27 -6.11 9.65
C LEU A 72 -11.38 -4.68 10.18
N ILE A 73 -12.58 -4.08 10.09
CA ILE A 73 -12.82 -2.71 10.54
C ILE A 73 -12.75 -2.61 12.07
N ARG A 74 -13.37 -3.53 12.82
CA ARG A 74 -13.46 -3.38 14.29
C ARG A 74 -12.23 -3.87 15.03
N VAL A 75 -11.56 -4.90 14.53
CA VAL A 75 -10.45 -5.56 15.22
C VAL A 75 -9.10 -5.11 14.67
N HIS A 76 -8.99 -4.92 13.35
CA HIS A 76 -7.72 -4.68 12.66
C HIS A 76 -7.58 -3.26 12.08
N THR A 77 -8.28 -2.26 12.63
CA THR A 77 -8.12 -0.85 12.21
C THR A 77 -6.66 -0.42 12.32
N LYS A 78 -6.04 -0.60 13.48
CA LYS A 78 -4.64 -0.19 13.71
C LYS A 78 -3.66 -0.97 12.84
N ASP A 79 -3.90 -2.24 12.59
CA ASP A 79 -3.03 -3.06 11.73
C ASP A 79 -3.06 -2.59 10.28
N ILE A 80 -4.25 -2.22 9.78
CA ILE A 80 -4.41 -1.68 8.43
C ILE A 80 -3.77 -0.29 8.34
N GLU A 81 -3.95 0.58 9.33
CA GLU A 81 -3.28 1.89 9.39
C GLU A 81 -1.75 1.74 9.39
N ASN A 82 -1.22 0.85 10.23
CA ASN A 82 0.20 0.55 10.30
C ASN A 82 0.74 0.02 8.96
N LEU A 83 -0.02 -0.83 8.26
CA LEU A 83 0.33 -1.30 6.92
C LEU A 83 0.44 -0.14 5.93
N VAL A 84 -0.51 0.78 5.96
CA VAL A 84 -0.50 1.98 5.09
C VAL A 84 0.71 2.86 5.39
N ILE A 85 1.03 3.09 6.66
CA ILE A 85 2.21 3.86 7.09
C ILE A 85 3.51 3.18 6.63
N LYS A 86 3.63 1.86 6.81
CA LYS A 86 4.78 1.07 6.34
C LYS A 86 4.96 1.20 4.83
N CYS A 87 3.88 1.02 4.05
CA CYS A 87 3.91 1.20 2.60
C CYS A 87 4.31 2.62 2.19
N ASN A 88 3.82 3.64 2.89
CA ASN A 88 4.22 5.02 2.61
C ASN A 88 5.73 5.23 2.85
N ASN A 89 6.27 4.67 3.93
CA ASN A 89 7.69 4.76 4.26
C ASN A 89 8.58 4.01 3.27
N GLU A 90 8.17 2.82 2.81
CA GLU A 90 8.87 2.05 1.76
C GLU A 90 8.99 2.86 0.47
N ILE A 91 7.89 3.45 0.01
CA ILE A 91 7.88 4.29 -1.20
C ILE A 91 8.74 5.54 -1.03
N CYS A 92 8.70 6.17 0.15
CA CYS A 92 9.57 7.32 0.43
C CYS A 92 11.05 6.96 0.42
N ARG A 93 11.43 5.75 0.85
CA ARG A 93 12.81 5.26 0.78
C ARG A 93 13.24 5.02 -0.67
N GLU A 94 12.41 4.37 -1.48
CA GLU A 94 12.69 4.13 -2.90
C GLU A 94 12.93 5.43 -3.68
N LYS A 95 12.11 6.47 -3.44
CA LYS A 95 12.28 7.78 -4.09
C LYS A 95 13.58 8.48 -3.70
N ARG A 96 14.02 8.36 -2.44
CA ARG A 96 15.30 8.91 -1.98
C ARG A 96 16.50 8.19 -2.60
N VAL A 97 16.40 6.88 -2.81
CA VAL A 97 17.46 6.08 -3.48
C VAL A 97 17.51 6.38 -4.99
N SER A 98 16.35 6.54 -5.64
CA SER A 98 16.26 6.92 -7.05
C SER A 98 16.84 8.32 -7.31
N SER A 99 16.63 9.28 -6.40
CA SER A 99 17.23 10.62 -6.51
C SER A 99 18.74 10.63 -6.27
N ARG A 100 19.35 9.53 -5.82
CA ARG A 100 20.79 9.39 -5.56
C ARG A 100 21.53 8.61 -6.64
N ARG A 101 20.85 8.19 -7.72
CA ARG A 101 21.45 7.54 -8.89
C ARG A 101 21.39 8.44 -10.13
N THR A 102 22.02 9.60 -10.04
CA THR A 102 22.57 10.28 -11.23
C THR A 102 23.87 10.97 -10.82
N ILE A 103 24.88 10.15 -10.54
CA ILE A 103 26.24 10.50 -10.90
C ILE A 103 26.68 9.41 -11.86
N SER A 104 26.35 9.60 -13.13
CA SER A 104 27.08 8.96 -14.22
C SER A 104 28.50 9.52 -14.16
N ILE A 105 29.39 8.86 -13.41
CA ILE A 105 30.82 9.03 -13.62
C ILE A 105 31.09 8.31 -14.94
N THR A 106 31.02 9.06 -16.03
CA THR A 106 31.39 8.56 -17.35
C THR A 106 32.90 8.34 -17.32
N LEU A 107 33.35 7.13 -17.01
CA LEU A 107 34.70 6.70 -17.34
C LEU A 107 34.77 6.59 -18.87
N LYS A 108 35.19 7.67 -19.54
CA LYS A 108 35.74 7.59 -20.89
C LYS A 108 37.26 7.57 -20.78
N SER A 109 37.78 6.38 -21.01
CA SER A 109 39.19 6.11 -21.29
C SER A 109 39.57 6.63 -22.68
N ALA A 110 40.76 7.24 -22.86
CA ALA A 110 41.67 7.07 -24.02
C ALA A 110 42.77 8.17 -24.15
N ILE A 111 44.02 7.80 -23.80
CA ILE A 111 45.26 7.72 -24.62
C ILE A 111 45.68 8.89 -25.58
N LYS A 112 46.95 9.36 -25.38
CA LYS A 112 47.96 10.04 -26.28
C LYS A 112 47.63 11.47 -26.80
N LYS A 113 48.57 12.44 -26.97
CA LYS A 113 50.03 12.46 -27.27
C LYS A 113 50.59 13.91 -27.10
N ALA A 114 51.91 14.02 -26.85
CA ALA A 114 52.88 15.06 -27.29
C ALA A 114 52.75 16.54 -26.82
N LEU A 115 53.76 17.03 -26.09
CA LEU A 115 54.97 17.63 -26.66
C LEU A 115 56.15 17.43 -25.71
#